data_AF-A0A829G9P0-F1
#
_entry.id   AF-A0A829G9P0-F1
#
_cell.length_a   1.000
_cell.length_b   1.000
_cell.length_c   1.000
_cell.angle_alpha   90.00
_cell.angle_beta   90.00
_cell.angle_gamma   90.00
#
_symmetry.space_group_name_H-M   'P 1'
#
loop_
_entity.id
_entity.type
_entity.pdbx_description
1 polymer ?
#
loop_
_entity_poly.entity_id
_entity_poly.type
_entity_poly.pdbx_seq_one_letter_code
_entity_poly.pdbx_strand_id
1 'polypeptide(L)' 'MRTPFIAGNWKMNKNPKETQEFLDGVKGKLPDASKVETVIGAPAIDLTTLVAGAEGTP' A
#
# COMPACT_ATOMS: atom_id res chain seq x y z
N MET A 1 -22.01 11.47 0.96
CA MET A 1 -21.57 10.69 -0.22
C MET A 1 -20.54 9.66 0.23
N ARG A 2 -20.40 8.53 -0.46
CA ARG A 2 -19.38 7.52 -0.12
C ARG A 2 -18.00 7.97 -0.62
N THR A 3 -16.95 7.67 0.13
CA THR A 3 -15.56 7.83 -0.32
C THR A 3 -15.21 6.68 -1.27
N PRO A 4 -14.67 6.95 -2.47
CA PRO A 4 -14.10 5.94 -3.34
C PRO A 4 -12.95 5.16 -2.67
N PHE A 5 -12.84 3.88 -3.00
CA PHE A 5 -11.86 2.96 -2.42
C PHE A 5 -11.12 2.21 -3.53
N ILE A 6 -9.79 2.29 -3.55
CA ILE A 6 -8.93 1.61 -4.53
C ILE A 6 -8.04 0.61 -3.81
N ALA A 7 -8.27 -0.68 -4.07
CA ALA A 7 -7.47 -1.78 -3.53
C ALA A 7 -6.62 -2.45 -4.61
N GLY A 8 -5.29 -2.37 -4.46
CA GLY A 8 -4.32 -3.10 -5.27
C GLY A 8 -4.05 -4.48 -4.69
N ASN A 9 -4.67 -5.53 -5.24
CA ASN A 9 -4.40 -6.91 -4.84
C ASN A 9 -3.15 -7.47 -5.54
N TRP A 10 -2.08 -7.71 -4.79
CA TRP A 10 -0.82 -8.27 -5.31
C TRP A 10 -0.90 -9.76 -5.63
N LYS A 11 -1.92 -10.47 -5.15
CA LYS A 11 -2.00 -11.95 -5.24
C LYS A 11 -0.75 -12.56 -4.61
N MET A 12 -0.13 -13.54 -5.26
CA MET A 12 1.16 -14.13 -4.87
C MET A 12 2.32 -13.49 -5.63
N ASN A 13 2.46 -12.17 -5.55
CA ASN A 13 3.61 -11.45 -6.10
C ASN A 13 4.30 -10.64 -5.03
N LYS A 14 5.58 -10.37 -5.30
CA LYS A 14 6.54 -9.68 -4.45
C LYS A 14 7.21 -10.57 -3.40
N ASN A 15 8.25 -10.00 -2.83
CA ASN A 15 8.94 -10.43 -1.63
C ASN A 15 9.22 -9.19 -0.74
N PRO A 16 9.76 -9.33 0.48
CA PRO A 16 9.94 -8.21 1.38
C PRO A 16 10.80 -7.07 0.81
N LYS A 17 11.81 -7.38 -0.01
CA LYS A 17 12.64 -6.37 -0.66
C LYS A 17 11.84 -5.58 -1.70
N GLU A 18 11.12 -6.27 -2.57
CA GLU A 18 10.27 -5.64 -3.60
C GLU A 18 9.10 -4.85 -2.99
N THR A 19 8.65 -5.23 -1.79
CA THR A 19 7.66 -4.50 -0.99
C THR A 19 8.22 -3.14 -0.56
N GLN A 20 9.45 -3.11 -0.03
CA GLN A 20 10.10 -1.85 0.35
C GLN A 20 10.34 -0.95 -0.88
N GLU A 21 10.86 -1.53 -1.97
CA GLU A 21 11.07 -0.80 -3.23
C GLU A 21 9.76 -0.19 -3.77
N PHE A 22 8.64 -0.91 -3.66
CA PHE A 22 7.33 -0.40 -4.04
C PHE A 22 6.92 0.79 -3.17
N LEU A 23 7.05 0.66 -1.84
CA LEU A 23 6.69 1.71 -0.89
C LEU A 23 7.48 3.00 -1.15
N ASP A 24 8.79 2.88 -1.36
CA ASP A 24 9.65 4.02 -1.70
C ASP A 24 9.23 4.67 -3.03
N GLY A 25 8.81 3.85 -3.99
CA GLY A 25 8.34 4.31 -5.30
C GLY A 25 7.02 5.09 -5.27
N VAL A 26 6.12 4.79 -4.31
CA VAL A 26 4.79 5.43 -4.19
C VAL A 26 4.70 6.50 -3.09
N LYS A 27 5.72 6.60 -2.22
CA LYS A 27 5.75 7.58 -1.14
C LYS A 27 5.52 9.00 -1.65
N GLY A 28 4.58 9.71 -1.01
CA GLY A 28 4.22 11.09 -1.38
C GLY A 28 3.44 11.25 -2.68
N LYS A 29 3.05 10.15 -3.35
CA LYS A 29 2.27 10.16 -4.61
C LYS A 29 0.83 9.67 -4.44
N LEU A 30 0.44 9.31 -3.22
CA LEU A 30 -0.91 8.85 -2.91
C LEU A 30 -1.91 10.01 -3.00
N PRO A 31 -3.16 9.74 -3.41
CA PRO A 31 -4.22 10.74 -3.36
C PRO A 31 -4.52 11.16 -1.92
N ASP A 32 -5.20 12.29 -1.78
CA ASP A 32 -5.73 12.75 -0.50
C ASP A 32 -6.74 11.73 0.05
N ALA A 33 -6.52 11.25 1.29
CA ALA A 33 -7.36 10.26 1.96
C ALA A 33 -8.81 10.71 2.16
N SER A 34 -9.07 12.03 2.19
CA SER A 34 -10.44 12.58 2.23
C SER A 34 -11.20 12.41 0.90
N LYS A 35 -10.48 12.14 -0.19
CA LYS A 35 -11.04 11.99 -1.55
C LYS A 35 -11.05 10.55 -2.02
N VAL A 36 -10.02 9.77 -1.71
CA VAL A 36 -9.89 8.37 -2.11
C VAL A 36 -9.12 7.60 -1.05
N GLU A 37 -9.69 6.48 -0.58
CA GLU A 37 -8.98 5.54 0.29
C GLU A 37 -8.17 4.56 -0.56
N THR A 38 -6.91 4.34 -0.20
CA THR A 38 -5.97 3.48 -0.95
C THR A 38 -5.52 2.31 -0.10
N VAL A 39 -5.60 1.10 -0.63
CA VAL A 39 -5.22 -0.14 0.09
C VAL A 39 -4.38 -1.06 -0.81
N ILE A 40 -3.45 -1.79 -0.18
CA ILE A 40 -2.70 -2.87 -0.79
C ILE A 40 -3.07 -4.20 -0.13
N GLY A 41 -3.43 -5.18 -0.95
CA GLY A 41 -3.58 -6.58 -0.52
C GLY A 41 -2.31 -7.36 -0.83
N ALA A 42 -1.41 -7.49 0.14
CA ALA A 42 -0.13 -8.17 0.00
C ALA A 42 -0.16 -9.64 0.45
N PRO A 43 0.77 -10.50 -0.03
CA PRO A 43 1.01 -11.81 0.58
C PRO A 43 1.31 -11.70 2.07
N ALA A 44 0.93 -12.72 2.84
CA ALA A 44 1.09 -12.73 4.29
C ALA A 44 2.56 -12.50 4.74
N ILE A 45 3.52 -13.02 3.98
CA ILE A 45 4.96 -12.89 4.26
C ILE A 45 5.49 -11.45 4.09
N ASP A 46 4.77 -10.60 3.34
CA ASP A 46 5.17 -9.23 3.07
C ASP A 46 4.51 -8.23 4.03
N LEU A 47 3.50 -8.65 4.79
CA LEU A 47 2.71 -7.77 5.65
C LEU A 47 3.56 -7.04 6.70
N THR A 48 4.57 -7.70 7.27
CA THR A 48 5.45 -7.06 8.26
C THR A 48 6.23 -5.89 7.68
N THR A 49 6.75 -6.04 6.46
CA THR A 49 7.47 -4.96 5.76
C THR A 49 6.50 -3.89 5.28
N LEU A 50 5.34 -4.29 4.75
CA LEU A 50 4.34 -3.37 4.24
C LEU A 50 3.82 -2.45 5.35
N VAL A 51 3.42 -3.02 6.49
CA VAL A 51 2.85 -2.25 7.61
C VAL A 51 3.88 -1.30 8.20
N ALA A 52 5.13 -1.76 8.40
CA ALA A 52 6.19 -0.91 8.94
C ALA A 52 6.52 0.27 8.00
N GLY A 53 6.59 0.02 6.68
CA GLY A 53 6.95 1.07 5.73
C GLY A 53 5.80 1.99 5.30
N ALA A 54 4.54 1.58 5.54
CA ALA A 54 3.35 2.40 5.32
C ALA A 54 2.94 3.22 6.56
N GLU A 55 3.66 3.11 7.68
CA GLU A 55 3.35 3.87 8.89
C GLU A 55 3.38 5.39 8.61
N GLY A 56 2.28 6.07 8.94
CA GLY A 56 2.12 7.51 8.72
C GLY A 56 1.83 7.92 7.27
N THR A 57 1.56 6.98 6.36
CA THR A 57 1.05 7.32 5.02
C THR A 57 -0.47 7.58 5.05
N PRO A 58 -1.01 8.42 4.14
CA PRO A 58 -2.45 8.60 3.96
C PRO A 58 -3.18 7.32 3.59
#